data_AF-A0A417ISG5-F1
#
_entry.id   AF-A0A417ISG5-F1
#
_cell.length_a   1.000
_cell.length_b   1.000
_cell.length_c   1.000
_cell.angle_alpha   90.00
_cell.angle_beta   90.00
_cell.angle_gamma   90.00
#
_symmetry.space_group_name_H-M   'P 1'
#
loop_
_entity.id
_entity.type
_entity.pdbx_description
1 polymer ?
#
loop_
_entity_poly.entity_id
_entity_poly.type
_entity_poly.pdbx_seq_one_letter_code
_entity_poly.pdbx_strand_id
1 'polypeptide(L)'
;MKKAAVLVCMASVLLSGCSGAGGEKVSQTADSCAQAVASELAKTDWTAVSTDINSDDAAYVMAHRDTVALDRLIAFTLTADGGPSEGACEELRSRFLESPHTVLAYLVLMGDQTVSSDDSTPVAEFICGQIASADAAWHDGSEEFAQVMESCKADYPEGPAAELLSKMETEHEASLERNK
;
A
#
# COMPACT_ATOMS: atom_id res chain seq x y z
N MET A 1 -5.12 -3.64 46.32
CA MET A 1 -4.75 -3.79 44.90
C MET A 1 -4.89 -2.41 44.25
N LYS A 2 -3.77 -1.79 43.87
CA LYS A 2 -3.71 -0.42 43.34
C LYS A 2 -4.24 -0.42 41.90
N LYS A 3 -5.28 0.37 41.62
CA LYS A 3 -5.78 0.64 40.27
C LYS A 3 -4.94 1.78 39.70
N ALA A 4 -4.13 1.51 38.69
CA ALA A 4 -3.41 2.54 37.95
C ALA A 4 -4.39 3.22 36.99
N ALA A 5 -4.55 4.54 37.16
CA ALA A 5 -5.28 5.38 36.24
C ALA A 5 -4.41 5.62 35.00
N VAL A 6 -4.90 5.24 33.82
CA VAL A 6 -4.29 5.58 32.54
C VAL A 6 -4.63 7.03 32.24
N LEU A 7 -3.62 7.89 32.30
CA LEU A 7 -3.70 9.31 31.96
C LEU A 7 -3.75 9.43 30.44
N VAL A 8 -4.94 9.67 29.87
CA VAL A 8 -5.09 10.02 28.46
C VAL A 8 -4.69 11.48 28.30
N CYS A 9 -3.48 11.73 27.77
CA CYS A 9 -3.07 13.07 27.34
C CYS A 9 -3.83 13.44 26.05
N MET A 10 -5.01 14.04 26.21
CA MET A 10 -5.66 14.82 25.17
C MET A 10 -4.80 16.07 24.88
N ALA A 11 -4.01 16.03 23.81
CA ALA A 11 -3.36 17.22 23.28
C ALA A 11 -4.42 18.04 22.53
N SER A 12 -5.04 18.99 23.22
CA SER A 12 -5.89 20.00 22.60
C SER A 12 -5.04 20.93 21.74
N VAL A 13 -5.11 20.78 20.41
CA VAL A 13 -4.56 21.75 19.47
C VAL A 13 -5.48 22.97 19.48
N LEU A 14 -5.04 24.03 20.14
CA LEU A 14 -5.69 25.34 20.08
C LEU A 14 -5.45 25.96 18.69
N LEU A 15 -6.48 25.95 17.85
CA LEU A 15 -6.54 26.77 16.63
C LEU A 15 -6.71 28.24 17.04
N SER A 16 -5.59 28.93 17.27
CA SER A 16 -5.53 30.39 17.27
C SER A 16 -5.24 30.85 15.85
N GLY A 17 -6.21 31.51 15.23
CA GLY A 17 -6.08 32.06 13.88
C GLY A 17 -5.10 33.23 13.81
N CYS A 18 -4.40 33.34 12.68
CA CYS A 18 -3.97 34.60 12.08
C CYS A 18 -3.63 34.35 10.60
N SER A 19 -4.22 35.15 9.71
CA SER A 19 -3.98 35.17 8.26
C SER A 19 -2.50 35.33 7.89
N GLY A 20 -2.07 34.67 6.81
CA GLY A 20 -0.86 35.02 6.08
C GLY A 20 -0.27 33.89 5.25
N ALA A 21 -0.49 33.95 3.93
CA ALA A 21 0.31 33.47 2.81
C ALA A 21 1.22 32.23 2.98
N GLY A 22 1.01 31.22 2.12
CA GLY A 22 2.03 30.24 1.75
C GLY A 22 1.54 28.79 1.80
N GLY A 23 0.96 28.31 0.69
CA GLY A 23 0.47 26.94 0.52
C GLY A 23 1.54 25.85 0.40
N GLU A 24 2.77 26.10 0.81
CA GLU A 24 3.91 25.19 0.59
C GLU A 24 4.30 24.37 1.84
N LYS A 25 3.83 24.74 3.03
CA LYS A 25 4.33 24.14 4.29
C LYS A 25 3.60 22.91 4.78
N VAL A 26 2.41 22.59 4.24
CA VAL A 26 1.61 21.44 4.71
C VAL A 26 2.10 20.13 4.06
N SER A 27 2.52 20.18 2.79
CA SER A 27 3.03 19.00 2.07
C SER A 27 4.37 18.53 2.64
N GLN A 28 5.35 19.44 2.76
CA GLN A 28 6.70 19.08 3.24
C GLN A 28 6.72 18.40 4.62
N THR A 29 5.76 18.71 5.49
CA THR A 29 5.64 18.07 6.80
C THR A 29 4.99 16.68 6.74
N ALA A 30 4.06 16.46 5.82
CA ALA A 30 3.43 15.16 5.63
C ALA A 30 4.41 14.16 5.00
N ASP A 31 5.15 14.60 3.98
CA ASP A 31 6.13 13.80 3.23
C ASP A 31 7.29 13.35 4.15
N SER A 32 7.79 14.27 4.98
CA SER A 32 8.79 13.97 6.01
C SER A 32 8.30 12.98 7.07
N CYS A 33 7.01 13.01 7.41
CA CYS A 33 6.43 12.06 8.35
C CYS A 33 6.29 10.67 7.73
N ALA A 34 5.87 10.57 6.46
CA ALA A 34 5.75 9.29 5.75
C ALA A 34 7.11 8.58 5.61
N GLN A 35 8.16 9.34 5.29
CA GLN A 35 9.52 8.82 5.19
C GLN A 35 10.07 8.36 6.55
N ALA A 36 9.83 9.12 7.62
CA ALA A 36 10.22 8.75 8.97
C ALA A 36 9.50 7.49 9.46
N VAL A 37 8.19 7.38 9.20
CA VAL A 37 7.38 6.21 9.56
C VAL A 37 7.86 4.97 8.81
N ALA A 38 8.07 5.05 7.49
CA ALA A 38 8.58 3.90 6.72
C ALA A 38 9.99 3.48 7.18
N SER A 39 10.86 4.45 7.48
CA SER A 39 12.21 4.19 7.98
C SER A 39 12.21 3.54 9.36
N GLU A 40 11.29 3.92 10.25
CA GLU A 40 11.13 3.29 11.56
C GLU A 40 10.48 1.91 11.47
N LEU A 41 9.53 1.73 10.54
CA LEU A 41 8.96 0.43 10.21
C LEU A 41 10.05 -0.56 9.79
N ALA A 42 10.97 -0.15 8.93
CA ALA A 42 12.06 -1.00 8.47
C ALA A 42 13.08 -1.37 9.55
N LYS A 43 13.18 -0.61 10.65
CA LYS A 43 14.13 -0.86 11.76
C LYS A 43 13.55 -1.68 12.89
N THR A 44 12.23 -1.86 12.93
CA THR A 44 11.54 -2.47 14.06
C THR A 44 11.10 -3.88 13.67
N ASP A 45 11.37 -4.87 14.52
CA ASP A 45 10.95 -6.28 14.33
C ASP A 45 9.43 -6.45 14.55
N TRP A 46 8.63 -5.82 13.69
CA TRP A 46 7.18 -5.99 13.69
C TRP A 46 6.82 -7.40 13.20
N THR A 47 5.73 -7.96 13.76
CA THR A 47 5.16 -9.17 13.20
C THR A 47 4.60 -8.85 11.81
N ALA A 48 4.93 -9.69 10.83
CA ALA A 48 4.48 -9.53 9.47
C ALA A 48 2.94 -9.54 9.39
N VAL A 49 2.39 -8.77 8.45
CA VAL A 49 0.95 -8.77 8.19
C VAL A 49 0.56 -10.12 7.62
N SER A 50 -0.45 -10.77 8.21
CA SER A 50 -0.92 -12.09 7.77
C SER A 50 -1.45 -12.05 6.34
N THR A 51 -1.03 -13.02 5.53
CA THR A 51 -1.51 -13.21 4.15
C THR A 51 -2.54 -14.34 4.02
N ASP A 52 -2.93 -14.97 5.14
CA ASP A 52 -3.89 -16.07 5.15
C ASP A 52 -5.35 -15.58 5.14
N ILE A 53 -6.20 -16.26 4.37
CA ILE A 53 -7.65 -16.05 4.33
C ILE A 53 -8.41 -17.37 4.41
N ASN A 54 -9.51 -17.41 5.17
CA ASN A 54 -10.42 -18.55 5.21
C ASN A 54 -11.62 -18.36 4.24
N SER A 55 -12.38 -19.42 3.99
CA SER A 55 -13.48 -19.41 3.01
C SER A 55 -14.61 -18.43 3.36
N ASP A 56 -14.94 -18.25 4.63
CA ASP A 56 -16.00 -17.32 5.05
C ASP A 56 -15.55 -15.87 4.84
N ASP A 57 -14.28 -15.59 5.16
CA ASP A 57 -13.65 -14.30 4.91
C ASP A 57 -13.56 -14.00 3.40
N ALA A 58 -13.27 -14.99 2.55
CA ALA A 58 -13.21 -14.79 1.10
C ALA A 58 -14.57 -14.37 0.49
N ALA A 59 -15.67 -15.01 0.91
CA ALA A 59 -17.01 -14.61 0.50
C ALA A 59 -17.37 -13.19 0.96
N TYR A 60 -16.96 -12.83 2.19
CA TYR A 60 -17.16 -11.48 2.72
C TYR A 60 -16.38 -10.44 1.91
N VAL A 61 -15.10 -10.70 1.61
CA VAL A 61 -14.25 -9.80 0.83
C VAL A 61 -14.81 -9.59 -0.57
N MET A 62 -15.30 -10.63 -1.24
CA MET A 62 -15.93 -10.48 -2.56
C MET A 62 -17.11 -9.50 -2.54
N ALA A 63 -17.91 -9.49 -1.47
CA ALA A 63 -19.08 -8.64 -1.36
C ALA A 63 -18.78 -7.20 -0.86
N HIS A 64 -17.62 -6.98 -0.23
CA HIS A 64 -17.28 -5.73 0.47
C HIS A 64 -15.87 -5.24 0.14
N ARG A 65 -15.43 -5.52 -1.09
CA ARG A 65 -14.04 -5.34 -1.52
C ARG A 65 -13.51 -3.92 -1.27
N ASP A 66 -14.36 -2.93 -1.47
CA ASP A 66 -14.10 -1.49 -1.29
C ASP A 66 -13.94 -1.05 0.17
N THR A 67 -14.40 -1.86 1.14
CA THR A 67 -14.42 -1.47 2.56
C THR A 67 -13.64 -2.39 3.48
N VAL A 68 -13.19 -3.56 3.02
CA VAL A 68 -12.35 -4.45 3.83
C VAL A 68 -10.98 -3.84 4.12
N ALA A 69 -10.37 -4.26 5.22
CA ALA A 69 -8.99 -3.88 5.53
C ALA A 69 -8.00 -4.37 4.44
N LEU A 70 -6.91 -3.64 4.26
CA LEU A 70 -5.96 -3.87 3.17
C LEU A 70 -5.27 -5.23 3.24
N ASP A 71 -4.97 -5.71 4.45
CA ASP A 71 -4.42 -7.06 4.69
C ASP A 71 -5.37 -8.16 4.19
N ARG A 72 -6.66 -8.04 4.48
CA ARG A 72 -7.69 -8.99 4.01
C ARG A 72 -7.86 -8.95 2.50
N LEU A 73 -7.79 -7.75 1.90
CA LEU A 73 -7.83 -7.61 0.45
C LEU A 73 -6.60 -8.28 -0.20
N ILE A 74 -5.41 -8.09 0.36
CA ILE A 74 -4.18 -8.73 -0.12
C ILE A 74 -4.27 -10.26 0.00
N ALA A 75 -4.65 -10.77 1.17
CA ALA A 75 -4.83 -12.21 1.41
C ALA A 75 -5.85 -12.83 0.43
N PHE A 76 -6.93 -12.10 0.13
CA PHE A 76 -7.88 -12.50 -0.89
C PHE A 76 -7.27 -12.54 -2.29
N THR A 77 -6.55 -11.49 -2.72
CA THR A 77 -5.90 -11.42 -4.04
C THR A 77 -4.93 -12.58 -4.28
N LEU A 78 -4.27 -13.07 -3.24
CA LEU A 78 -3.34 -14.21 -3.33
C LEU A 78 -4.01 -15.55 -3.62
N THR A 79 -5.30 -15.69 -3.30
CA THR A 79 -6.04 -16.96 -3.41
C THR A 79 -7.14 -16.92 -4.46
N ALA A 80 -7.62 -15.73 -4.83
CA ALA A 80 -8.65 -15.53 -5.82
C ALA A 80 -8.12 -15.74 -7.24
N ASP A 81 -8.95 -16.32 -8.10
CA ASP A 81 -8.73 -16.45 -9.54
C ASP A 81 -9.81 -15.69 -10.34
N GLY A 82 -9.61 -15.59 -11.66
CA GLY A 82 -10.58 -15.02 -12.61
C GLY A 82 -11.11 -13.64 -12.23
N GLY A 83 -12.38 -13.38 -12.53
CA GLY A 83 -13.04 -12.09 -12.24
C GLY A 83 -12.97 -11.62 -10.77
N PRO A 84 -13.08 -12.51 -9.75
CA PRO A 84 -12.80 -12.15 -8.36
C PRO A 84 -11.40 -11.58 -8.14
N SER A 85 -10.38 -12.18 -8.74
CA SER A 85 -9.00 -11.68 -8.69
C SER A 85 -8.85 -10.35 -9.42
N GLU A 86 -9.40 -10.24 -10.63
CA GLU A 86 -9.34 -9.02 -11.44
C GLU A 86 -9.89 -7.82 -10.66
N GLY A 87 -11.10 -7.96 -10.11
CA GLY A 87 -11.68 -6.87 -9.34
C GLY A 87 -10.93 -6.56 -8.04
N ALA A 88 -10.22 -7.52 -7.44
CA ALA A 88 -9.37 -7.28 -6.27
C ALA A 88 -8.10 -6.50 -6.63
N CYS A 89 -7.51 -6.78 -7.80
CA CYS A 89 -6.39 -6.02 -8.33
C CYS A 89 -6.78 -4.57 -8.65
N GLU A 90 -7.98 -4.36 -9.19
CA GLU A 90 -8.51 -3.01 -9.46
C GLU A 90 -8.70 -2.20 -8.16
N GLU A 91 -9.22 -2.85 -7.12
CA GLU A 91 -9.34 -2.20 -5.82
C GLU A 91 -7.96 -1.89 -5.21
N LEU A 92 -6.99 -2.81 -5.30
CA LEU A 92 -5.64 -2.57 -4.82
C LEU A 92 -4.97 -1.39 -5.53
N ARG A 93 -5.16 -1.28 -6.85
CA ARG A 93 -4.74 -0.12 -7.64
C ARG A 93 -5.39 1.15 -7.11
N SER A 94 -6.72 1.16 -6.93
CA SER A 94 -7.46 2.33 -6.47
C SER A 94 -6.95 2.82 -5.11
N ARG A 95 -6.70 1.89 -4.17
CA ARG A 95 -6.13 2.21 -2.85
C ARG A 95 -4.70 2.70 -2.91
N PHE A 96 -3.92 2.22 -3.87
CA PHE A 96 -2.56 2.73 -4.10
C PHE A 96 -2.59 4.18 -4.57
N LEU A 97 -3.51 4.54 -5.46
CA LEU A 97 -3.67 5.95 -5.87
C LEU A 97 -4.17 6.84 -4.72
N GLU A 98 -5.11 6.35 -3.92
CA GLU A 98 -5.68 7.12 -2.81
C GLU A 98 -4.69 7.33 -1.66
N SER A 99 -3.94 6.29 -1.29
CA SER A 99 -3.05 6.31 -0.13
C SER A 99 -1.78 5.49 -0.37
N PRO A 100 -0.88 5.95 -1.25
CA PRO A 100 0.26 5.15 -1.70
C PRO A 100 1.21 4.78 -0.56
N HIS A 101 1.49 5.70 0.36
CA HIS A 101 2.36 5.43 1.52
C HIS A 101 1.78 4.37 2.46
N THR A 102 0.45 4.32 2.63
CA THR A 102 -0.20 3.29 3.44
C THR A 102 -0.03 1.92 2.78
N VAL A 103 -0.28 1.85 1.47
CA VAL A 103 -0.10 0.60 0.72
C VAL A 103 1.36 0.14 0.76
N LEU A 104 2.31 1.03 0.50
CA LEU A 104 3.75 0.71 0.58
C LEU A 104 4.15 0.24 1.97
N ALA A 105 3.67 0.87 3.05
CA ALA A 105 3.95 0.42 4.41
C ALA A 105 3.43 -1.00 4.68
N TYR A 106 2.22 -1.32 4.21
CA TYR A 106 1.67 -2.68 4.32
C TYR A 106 2.50 -3.70 3.53
N LEU A 107 2.92 -3.36 2.31
CA LEU A 107 3.73 -4.24 1.48
C LEU A 107 5.11 -4.49 2.11
N VAL A 108 5.75 -3.45 2.67
CA VAL A 108 7.01 -3.61 3.43
C VAL A 108 6.80 -4.51 4.65
N LEU A 109 5.68 -4.37 5.36
CA LEU A 109 5.34 -5.23 6.51
C LEU A 109 5.01 -6.68 6.14
N MET A 110 4.81 -7.02 4.87
CA MET A 110 4.67 -8.42 4.47
C MET A 110 5.98 -9.17 4.66
N GLY A 111 7.12 -8.48 4.66
CA GLY A 111 8.44 -9.07 4.88
C GLY A 111 8.75 -10.21 3.89
N ASP A 112 9.38 -11.26 4.40
CA ASP A 112 9.86 -12.40 3.60
C ASP A 112 8.76 -13.43 3.28
N GLN A 113 7.48 -13.09 3.43
CA GLN A 113 6.39 -13.98 3.06
C GLN A 113 6.41 -14.23 1.54
N THR A 114 6.26 -15.49 1.14
CA THR A 114 6.28 -15.89 -0.26
C THR A 114 4.93 -16.47 -0.69
N VAL A 115 4.58 -16.25 -1.95
CA VAL A 115 3.44 -16.92 -2.58
C VAL A 115 3.77 -18.41 -2.65
N SER A 116 2.81 -19.29 -2.30
CA SER A 116 3.06 -20.72 -2.15
C SER A 116 3.30 -21.49 -3.46
N SER A 117 3.52 -20.80 -4.58
CA SER A 117 3.87 -21.43 -5.86
C SER A 117 5.39 -21.63 -5.97
N ASP A 118 5.79 -22.57 -6.82
CA ASP A 118 7.13 -23.16 -6.93
C ASP A 118 8.31 -22.17 -7.09
N ASP A 119 8.04 -20.88 -7.34
CA ASP A 119 9.04 -19.81 -7.56
C ASP A 119 9.40 -18.99 -6.31
N SER A 120 8.76 -19.23 -5.15
CA SER A 120 9.03 -18.47 -3.90
C SER A 120 9.01 -16.94 -4.09
N THR A 121 8.15 -16.43 -4.98
CA THR A 121 8.01 -14.99 -5.22
C THR A 121 7.57 -14.30 -3.93
N PRO A 122 8.24 -13.22 -3.49
CA PRO A 122 7.78 -12.45 -2.34
C PRO A 122 6.35 -11.93 -2.58
N VAL A 123 5.49 -12.06 -1.56
CA VAL A 123 4.09 -11.60 -1.63
C VAL A 123 4.01 -10.12 -2.00
N ALA A 124 4.89 -9.29 -1.43
CA ALA A 124 4.91 -7.86 -1.72
C ALA A 124 5.20 -7.59 -3.20
N GLU A 125 6.16 -8.30 -3.82
CA GLU A 125 6.48 -8.18 -5.25
C GLU A 125 5.32 -8.65 -6.11
N PHE A 126 4.69 -9.77 -5.75
CA PHE A 126 3.51 -10.27 -6.46
C PHE A 126 2.39 -9.22 -6.46
N ILE A 127 2.06 -8.63 -5.31
CA ILE A 127 1.00 -7.61 -5.21
C ILE A 127 1.39 -6.32 -5.96
N CYS A 128 2.66 -5.89 -5.92
CA CYS A 128 3.13 -4.80 -6.77
C CYS A 128 2.84 -5.06 -8.25
N GLY A 129 3.10 -6.29 -8.71
CA GLY A 129 2.81 -6.69 -10.08
C GLY A 129 1.32 -6.68 -10.41
N GLN A 130 0.46 -7.12 -9.48
CA GLN A 130 -1.00 -7.08 -9.66
C GLN A 130 -1.53 -5.64 -9.78
N ILE A 131 -1.02 -4.70 -8.96
CA ILE A 131 -1.38 -3.27 -9.02
C ILE A 131 -0.97 -2.66 -10.36
N ALA A 132 0.29 -2.89 -10.77
CA ALA A 132 0.82 -2.37 -12.03
C ALA A 132 0.06 -2.95 -13.25
N SER A 133 -0.20 -4.26 -13.23
CA SER A 133 -0.93 -4.94 -14.31
C SER A 133 -2.35 -4.42 -14.44
N ALA A 134 -3.04 -4.15 -13.32
CA ALA A 134 -4.38 -3.58 -13.33
C ALA A 134 -4.41 -2.20 -14.02
N ASP A 135 -3.48 -1.32 -13.69
CA ASP A 135 -3.39 0.00 -14.33
C ASP A 135 -3.09 -0.12 -15.83
N ALA A 136 -2.12 -0.95 -16.21
CA ALA A 136 -1.77 -1.16 -17.61
C ALA A 136 -2.89 -1.82 -18.43
N ALA A 137 -3.64 -2.76 -17.85
CA ALA A 137 -4.66 -3.52 -18.57
C ALA A 137 -6.01 -2.80 -18.68
N TRP A 138 -6.41 -2.06 -17.64
CA TRP A 138 -7.74 -1.47 -17.58
C TRP A 138 -7.75 0.06 -17.67
N HIS A 139 -6.59 0.70 -17.48
CA HIS A 139 -6.46 2.16 -17.49
C HIS A 139 -5.42 2.68 -18.48
N ASP A 140 -4.88 1.81 -19.34
CA ASP A 140 -3.95 2.14 -20.43
C ASP A 140 -2.70 2.92 -19.96
N GLY A 141 -2.21 2.61 -18.74
CA GLY A 141 -1.05 3.29 -18.18
C GLY A 141 -1.37 4.73 -17.80
N SER A 142 -2.24 4.91 -16.81
CA SER A 142 -2.83 6.21 -16.51
C SER A 142 -1.80 7.26 -16.07
N GLU A 143 -2.04 8.53 -16.45
CA GLU A 143 -1.18 9.65 -16.01
C GLU A 143 -1.18 9.79 -14.48
N GLU A 144 -2.33 9.53 -13.85
CA GLU A 144 -2.46 9.53 -12.38
C GLU A 144 -1.54 8.51 -11.72
N PHE A 145 -1.46 7.29 -12.27
CA PHE A 145 -0.54 6.26 -11.77
C PHE A 145 0.92 6.68 -11.94
N ALA A 146 1.28 7.26 -13.09
CA ALA A 146 2.64 7.76 -13.31
C ALA A 146 3.03 8.86 -12.32
N GLN A 147 2.14 9.81 -12.03
CA GLN A 147 2.37 10.88 -11.08
C GLN A 147 2.53 10.35 -9.63
N VAL A 148 1.69 9.40 -9.22
CA VAL A 148 1.80 8.75 -7.90
C VAL A 148 3.12 7.98 -7.79
N MET A 149 3.50 7.22 -8.81
CA MET A 149 4.78 6.51 -8.85
C MET A 149 5.98 7.45 -8.76
N GLU A 150 5.97 8.55 -9.50
CA GLU A 150 7.04 9.57 -9.45
C GLU A 150 7.15 10.19 -8.05
N SER A 151 6.03 10.59 -7.46
CA SER A 151 5.99 11.14 -6.09
C SER A 151 6.55 10.15 -5.09
N CYS A 152 6.09 8.88 -5.13
CA CYS A 152 6.56 7.85 -4.20
C CYS A 152 8.06 7.59 -4.34
N LYS A 153 8.60 7.56 -5.57
CA LYS A 153 10.03 7.38 -5.80
C LYS A 153 10.85 8.57 -5.29
N ALA A 154 10.30 9.78 -5.30
CA ALA A 154 10.94 10.94 -4.69
C ALA A 154 10.98 10.84 -3.16
N ASP A 155 9.90 10.36 -2.54
CA ASP A 155 9.79 10.20 -1.08
C ASP A 155 10.56 9.00 -0.53
N TYR A 156 10.72 7.95 -1.34
CA TYR A 156 11.47 6.74 -1.04
C TYR A 156 12.63 6.53 -2.02
N PRO A 157 13.73 7.29 -1.88
CA PRO A 157 14.88 7.18 -2.77
C PRO A 157 15.68 5.88 -2.55
N GLU A 158 15.53 5.22 -1.40
CA GLU A 158 16.21 3.98 -1.03
C GLU A 158 15.39 3.13 -0.03
N GLY A 159 15.82 1.88 0.18
CA GLY A 159 15.23 0.94 1.13
C GLY A 159 14.09 0.08 0.56
N PRO A 160 13.42 -0.72 1.40
CA PRO A 160 12.46 -1.74 0.94
C PRO A 160 11.31 -1.17 0.09
N ALA A 161 10.80 0.02 0.44
CA ALA A 161 9.76 0.68 -0.35
C ALA A 161 10.27 1.09 -1.75
N ALA A 162 11.51 1.57 -1.86
CA ALA A 162 12.12 1.93 -3.14
C ALA A 162 12.33 0.71 -4.05
N GLU A 163 12.69 -0.44 -3.46
CA GLU A 163 12.83 -1.71 -4.18
C GLU A 163 11.46 -2.16 -4.74
N LEU A 164 10.41 -2.11 -3.92
CA LEU A 164 9.04 -2.44 -4.34
C LEU A 164 8.52 -1.50 -5.44
N LEU A 165 8.78 -0.20 -5.33
CA LEU A 165 8.42 0.77 -6.37
C LEU A 165 9.16 0.47 -7.70
N SER A 166 10.44 0.10 -7.63
CA SER A 166 11.21 -0.27 -8.82
C SER A 166 10.64 -1.52 -9.50
N LYS A 167 10.18 -2.50 -8.71
CA LYS A 167 9.51 -3.70 -9.22
C LYS A 167 8.16 -3.38 -9.86
N MET A 168 7.36 -2.54 -9.20
CA MET A 168 6.06 -2.10 -9.71
C MET A 168 6.20 -1.36 -11.05
N GLU A 169 7.19 -0.46 -11.18
CA GLU A 169 7.49 0.25 -12.43
C GLU A 169 7.91 -0.73 -13.54
N THR A 170 8.81 -1.66 -13.25
CA THR A 170 9.25 -2.67 -14.22
C THR A 170 8.07 -3.51 -14.73
N GLU A 171 7.18 -3.95 -13.84
CA GLU A 171 6.01 -4.73 -14.23
C GLU A 171 4.98 -3.88 -15.00
N HIS A 172 4.84 -2.60 -14.67
CA HIS A 172 3.96 -1.68 -15.38
C HIS A 172 4.41 -1.51 -16.83
N GLU A 173 5.69 -1.22 -17.06
CA GLU A 173 6.29 -1.14 -18.40
C GLU A 173 6.12 -2.44 -19.19
N ALA A 174 6.41 -3.58 -18.56
CA ALA A 174 6.26 -4.89 -19.18
C ALA A 174 4.79 -5.20 -19.53
N SER A 175 3.86 -4.84 -18.66
CA SER A 175 2.42 -5.02 -18.88
C SER A 175 1.91 -4.17 -20.03
N LEU A 176 2.30 -2.89 -20.09
CA LEU A 176 1.95 -2.01 -21.20
C LEU A 176 2.47 -2.54 -22.53
N GLU A 177 3.69 -3.08 -22.58
CA GLU A 177 4.23 -3.67 -23.80
C GLU A 177 3.46 -4.93 -24.23
N ARG A 178 3.04 -5.78 -23.28
CA ARG A 178 2.24 -6.97 -23.58
C ARG A 178 0.83 -6.66 -24.09
N ASN A 179 0.29 -5.48 -23.74
CA ASN A 179 -1.08 -5.09 -24.07
C ASN A 179 -1.21 -4.33 -25.41
N LYS A 180 -0.08 -4.03 -26.08
CA LYS A 180 -0.05 -3.41 -27.43
C LYS A 180 -0.34 -4.42 -28.54
#